data_AF-A0A7S2JZS0-F1
#
_entry.id   AF-A0A7S2JZS0-F1
#
_cell.length_a   1.000
_cell.length_b   1.000
_cell.length_c   1.000
_cell.angle_alpha   90.00
_cell.angle_beta   90.00
_cell.angle_gamma   90.00
#
_symmetry.space_group_name_H-M   'P 1'
#
loop_
_entity.id
_entity.type
_entity.pdbx_description
1 polymer ?
#
loop_
_entity_poly.entity_id
_entity_poly.type
_entity_poly.pdbx_seq_one_letter_code
_entity_poly.pdbx_strand_id
1 'polypeptide(L)'
;MSEACAEYADPNRSMLEMVFAPAKGWIGKSDEEIFAATMEELERLFPEEIAADGSKAKAVKYSMVKTATSVYETLPGCEAMRPSQTSPISNFFMAGDFTKQKYLASMEGAILSGQLAAKAVAQTNLVREKSADWVPPLKADERQFNKNSPDAKDFTPDKQLYRVTVGKLDEPSESGSA
;
A
#
# COMPACT_ATOMS: atom_id res chain seq x y z
N MET A 1 -13.74 22.66 -0.20
CA MET A 1 -12.31 22.86 -0.48
C MET A 1 -11.57 21.56 -0.15
N SER A 2 -10.52 21.20 -0.88
CA SER A 2 -9.71 20.03 -0.51
C SER A 2 -8.86 20.38 0.71
N GLU A 3 -9.21 19.84 1.87
CA GLU A 3 -8.43 19.98 3.12
C GLU A 3 -7.21 19.03 3.13
N ALA A 4 -7.18 18.04 2.25
CA ALA A 4 -6.15 17.00 2.23
C ALA A 4 -4.88 17.39 1.46
N CYS A 5 -5.00 18.27 0.45
CA CYS A 5 -3.87 18.70 -0.38
C CYS A 5 -3.89 20.22 -0.59
N ALA A 6 -3.08 20.96 0.19
CA ALA A 6 -3.02 22.42 0.15
C ALA A 6 -2.76 23.00 -1.25
N GLU A 7 -1.99 22.31 -2.09
CA GLU A 7 -1.69 22.73 -3.47
C GLU A 7 -2.93 22.74 -4.39
N TYR A 8 -3.98 22.00 -4.04
CA TYR A 8 -5.23 21.92 -4.79
C TYR A 8 -6.36 22.73 -4.15
N ALA A 9 -6.11 23.43 -3.04
CA ALA A 9 -7.10 24.29 -2.42
C ALA A 9 -7.27 25.57 -3.24
N ASP A 10 -8.46 25.74 -3.82
CA ASP A 10 -8.84 26.93 -4.58
C ASP A 10 -10.30 27.30 -4.22
N PRO A 11 -10.59 28.55 -3.83
CA PRO A 11 -11.96 28.96 -3.50
C PRO A 11 -12.87 29.11 -4.74
N ASN A 12 -12.29 29.22 -5.94
CA ASN A 12 -13.00 29.44 -7.20
C ASN A 12 -12.95 28.24 -8.15
N ARG A 13 -12.29 27.14 -7.75
CA ARG A 13 -12.18 25.91 -8.54
C ARG A 13 -12.43 24.69 -7.66
N SER A 14 -13.09 23.70 -8.22
CA SER A 14 -13.30 22.40 -7.59
C SER A 14 -12.42 21.33 -8.25
N MET A 15 -12.06 20.31 -7.47
CA MET A 15 -11.40 19.10 -7.95
C MET A 15 -12.24 17.92 -7.51
N LEU A 16 -12.52 17.01 -8.44
CA LEU A 16 -13.23 15.77 -8.18
C LEU A 16 -12.25 14.61 -8.36
N GLU A 17 -12.02 13.87 -7.28
CA GLU A 17 -11.28 12.60 -7.31
C GLU A 17 -12.28 11.46 -7.21
N MET A 18 -12.20 10.51 -8.14
CA MET A 18 -13.21 9.46 -8.29
C MET A 18 -12.54 8.13 -8.58
N VAL A 19 -13.13 7.05 -8.06
CA VAL A 19 -12.71 5.69 -8.34
C VAL A 19 -13.59 5.12 -9.44
N PHE A 20 -12.98 4.75 -10.57
CA PHE A 20 -13.67 4.09 -11.67
C PHE A 20 -13.63 2.57 -11.48
N ALA A 21 -14.75 1.95 -11.11
CA ALA A 21 -14.87 0.50 -10.93
C ALA A 21 -16.26 0.00 -11.37
N PRO A 22 -16.38 -1.22 -11.93
CA PRO A 22 -15.32 -2.20 -12.21
C PRO A 22 -14.48 -1.84 -13.44
N ALA A 23 -13.15 -1.94 -13.32
CA ALA A 23 -12.22 -1.46 -14.35
C ALA A 23 -11.79 -2.51 -15.40
N LYS A 24 -12.23 -3.77 -15.29
CA LYS A 24 -11.74 -4.88 -16.15
C LYS A 24 -11.89 -4.59 -17.66
N GLY A 25 -13.01 -4.01 -18.08
CA GLY A 25 -13.25 -3.61 -19.47
C GLY A 25 -12.71 -2.23 -19.86
N TRP A 26 -12.14 -1.50 -18.91
CA TRP A 26 -11.71 -0.10 -19.06
C TRP A 26 -10.21 0.09 -18.95
N ILE A 27 -9.50 -0.82 -18.28
CA ILE A 27 -8.07 -0.66 -17.98
C ILE A 27 -7.19 -0.50 -19.24
N GLY A 28 -7.62 -1.08 -20.37
CA GLY A 28 -6.93 -0.98 -21.66
C GLY A 28 -7.43 0.13 -22.58
N LYS A 29 -8.48 0.88 -22.20
CA LYS A 29 -9.01 1.99 -22.99
C LYS A 29 -8.12 3.24 -22.85
N SER A 30 -8.24 4.16 -23.80
CA SER A 30 -7.52 5.43 -23.75
C SER A 30 -8.01 6.30 -22.58
N ASP A 31 -7.20 7.26 -22.16
CA ASP A 31 -7.58 8.17 -21.06
C ASP A 31 -8.78 9.03 -21.47
N GLU A 32 -8.86 9.42 -22.74
CA GLU A 32 -9.96 10.19 -23.32
C GLU A 32 -11.28 9.40 -23.31
N GLU A 33 -11.24 8.10 -23.63
CA GLU A 33 -12.44 7.25 -23.56
C GLU A 33 -12.97 7.13 -22.13
N ILE A 34 -12.07 6.94 -21.15
CA ILE A 34 -12.44 6.84 -19.73
C ILE A 34 -12.95 8.20 -19.23
N PHE A 35 -12.30 9.28 -19.64
CA PHE A 35 -12.69 10.64 -19.28
C PHE A 35 -14.09 10.97 -19.82
N ALA A 36 -14.36 10.68 -21.09
CA ALA A 36 -15.68 10.89 -21.70
C ALA A 36 -16.78 10.12 -20.95
N ALA A 37 -16.55 8.83 -20.65
CA ALA A 37 -17.48 8.02 -19.87
C ALA A 37 -17.70 8.57 -18.45
N THR A 38 -16.64 9.10 -17.83
CA THR A 38 -16.74 9.74 -16.51
C THR A 38 -17.58 11.03 -16.58
N MET A 39 -17.43 11.83 -17.62
CA MET A 39 -18.22 13.05 -17.83
C MET A 39 -19.71 12.74 -18.06
N GLU A 40 -20.04 11.66 -18.76
CA GLU A 40 -21.43 11.21 -18.93
C GLU A 40 -22.07 10.83 -17.59
N GLU A 41 -21.36 10.12 -16.70
CA GLU A 41 -21.88 9.81 -15.36
C GLU A 41 -21.95 11.05 -14.46
N LEU A 42 -20.98 11.96 -14.56
CA LEU A 42 -21.01 13.23 -13.83
C LEU A 42 -22.18 14.13 -14.25
N GLU A 43 -22.54 14.15 -15.53
CA GLU A 43 -23.74 14.84 -16.00
C GLU A 43 -25.01 14.23 -15.38
N ARG A 44 -25.07 12.91 -15.17
CA ARG A 44 -26.22 12.29 -14.47
C ARG A 44 -26.26 12.63 -12.99
N LEU A 45 -25.11 12.74 -12.34
CA LEU A 45 -25.00 13.08 -10.91
C LEU A 45 -25.24 14.57 -10.63
N PHE A 46 -24.77 15.44 -11.53
CA PHE A 46 -24.82 16.90 -11.41
C PHE A 46 -25.46 17.52 -12.66
N PRO A 47 -26.72 17.19 -12.95
CA PRO A 47 -27.36 17.55 -14.22
C PRO A 47 -27.47 19.05 -14.45
N GLU A 48 -27.45 19.86 -13.39
CA GLU A 48 -27.54 21.31 -13.48
C GLU A 48 -26.18 22.01 -13.61
N GLU A 49 -25.08 21.33 -13.30
CA GLU A 49 -23.75 21.95 -13.12
C GLU A 49 -22.71 21.41 -14.11
N ILE A 50 -22.83 20.14 -14.51
CA ILE A 50 -21.89 19.45 -15.40
C ILE A 50 -22.65 18.90 -16.61
N ALA A 51 -22.08 19.08 -17.79
CA ALA A 51 -22.59 18.49 -19.03
C ALA A 51 -21.41 17.95 -19.84
N ALA A 52 -21.55 16.73 -20.39
CA ALA A 52 -20.49 16.05 -21.12
C ALA A 52 -20.09 16.76 -22.42
N ASP A 53 -21.02 17.54 -23.00
CA ASP A 53 -20.76 18.39 -24.16
C ASP A 53 -19.94 19.67 -23.84
N GLY A 54 -19.67 19.93 -22.56
CA GLY A 54 -18.93 21.10 -22.10
C GLY A 54 -19.74 22.41 -22.12
N SER A 55 -21.07 22.35 -22.22
CA SER A 55 -21.97 23.51 -22.16
C SER A 55 -22.02 24.17 -20.77
N LYS A 56 -21.70 23.42 -19.72
CA LYS A 56 -21.71 23.86 -18.30
C LYS A 56 -20.29 23.95 -17.74
N ALA A 57 -20.03 23.42 -16.54
CA ALA A 57 -18.70 23.39 -15.95
C ALA A 57 -17.71 22.67 -16.88
N LYS A 58 -16.53 23.27 -17.06
CA LYS A 58 -15.49 22.76 -17.96
C LYS A 58 -14.32 22.18 -17.18
N ALA A 59 -13.90 20.98 -17.54
CA ALA A 59 -12.68 20.40 -17.01
C ALA A 59 -11.46 21.18 -17.51
N VAL A 60 -10.69 21.76 -16.58
CA VAL A 60 -9.48 22.53 -16.91
C VAL A 60 -8.29 21.61 -17.19
N LYS A 61 -8.21 20.49 -16.47
CA LYS A 61 -7.23 19.42 -16.62
C LYS A 61 -7.79 18.15 -15.99
N TYR A 62 -7.30 16.99 -16.41
CA TYR A 62 -7.56 15.71 -15.76
C TYR A 62 -6.26 14.90 -15.64
N SER A 63 -6.25 13.93 -14.73
CA SER A 63 -5.17 12.97 -14.56
C SER A 63 -5.77 11.60 -14.33
N MET A 64 -5.32 10.59 -15.07
CA MET A 64 -5.78 9.21 -14.93
C MET A 64 -4.68 8.37 -14.29
N VAL A 65 -4.99 7.70 -13.19
CA VAL A 65 -4.09 6.75 -12.53
C VAL A 65 -4.69 5.36 -12.67
N LYS A 66 -4.05 4.50 -13.47
CA LYS A 66 -4.52 3.15 -13.77
C LYS A 66 -3.73 2.12 -12.95
N THR A 67 -4.39 1.49 -11.99
CA THR A 67 -3.80 0.42 -11.17
C THR A 67 -4.45 -0.92 -11.51
N ALA A 68 -3.86 -1.64 -12.46
CA ALA A 68 -4.42 -2.90 -12.97
C ALA A 68 -4.48 -4.02 -11.90
N THR A 69 -3.53 -4.02 -10.96
CA THR A 69 -3.42 -4.99 -9.87
C THR A 69 -3.30 -4.24 -8.54
N SER A 70 -4.42 -3.69 -8.05
CA SER A 70 -4.44 -2.85 -6.84
C SER A 70 -4.43 -3.68 -5.56
N VAL A 71 -5.58 -4.28 -5.24
CA VAL A 71 -5.80 -5.20 -4.13
C VAL A 71 -6.17 -6.58 -4.68
N TYR A 72 -6.00 -7.62 -3.88
CA TYR A 72 -6.47 -8.95 -4.31
C TYR A 72 -8.00 -8.94 -4.42
N GLU A 73 -8.53 -9.64 -5.43
CA GLU A 73 -9.97 -9.80 -5.59
C GLU A 73 -10.52 -10.75 -4.52
N THR A 74 -11.42 -10.26 -3.68
CA THR A 74 -11.99 -11.03 -2.55
C THR A 74 -13.07 -12.00 -3.02
N LEU A 75 -12.67 -13.06 -3.73
CA LEU A 75 -13.57 -14.12 -4.18
C LEU A 75 -13.90 -15.10 -3.04
N PRO A 76 -15.05 -15.81 -3.11
CA PRO A 76 -15.35 -16.88 -2.17
C PRO A 76 -14.21 -17.92 -2.10
N GLY A 77 -13.80 -18.27 -0.88
CA GLY A 77 -12.69 -19.22 -0.64
C GLY A 77 -11.30 -18.58 -0.51
N CYS A 78 -11.13 -17.29 -0.83
CA CYS A 78 -9.83 -16.61 -0.71
C CYS A 78 -9.27 -16.59 0.72
N GLU A 79 -10.11 -16.57 1.75
CA GLU A 79 -9.67 -16.51 3.15
C GLU A 79 -8.78 -17.69 3.56
N ALA A 80 -9.01 -18.87 2.98
CA ALA A 80 -8.17 -20.05 3.22
C ALA A 80 -6.77 -19.92 2.59
N MET A 81 -6.64 -19.10 1.54
CA MET A 81 -5.39 -18.89 0.81
C MET A 81 -4.52 -17.76 1.38
N ARG A 82 -5.05 -16.96 2.30
CA ARG A 82 -4.31 -15.83 2.89
C ARG A 82 -3.22 -16.34 3.83
N PRO A 83 -1.94 -16.03 3.56
CA PRO A 83 -0.83 -16.52 4.38
C PRO A 83 -0.79 -15.83 5.74
N SER A 84 -0.41 -16.55 6.79
CA SER A 84 -0.03 -15.94 8.07
C SER A 84 1.25 -15.10 7.94
N GLN A 85 1.52 -14.23 8.91
CA GLN A 85 2.73 -13.41 8.90
C GLN A 85 4.02 -14.23 9.07
N THR A 86 3.93 -15.39 9.74
CA THR A 86 5.01 -16.40 9.80
C THR A 86 4.91 -17.35 8.61
N SER A 87 6.01 -17.53 7.90
CA SER A 87 6.11 -18.55 6.85
C SER A 87 6.78 -19.84 7.38
N PRO A 88 6.66 -20.98 6.66
CA PRO A 88 7.43 -22.18 6.99
C PRO A 88 8.93 -22.06 6.69
N ILE A 89 9.36 -21.01 5.98
CA ILE A 89 10.77 -20.75 5.68
C ILE A 89 11.36 -19.95 6.85
N SER A 90 12.44 -20.49 7.43
CA SER A 90 13.15 -19.85 8.53
C SER A 90 13.62 -18.44 8.17
N ASN A 91 13.40 -17.49 9.08
CA ASN A 91 13.69 -16.06 8.89
C ASN A 91 12.95 -15.38 7.72
N PHE A 92 11.81 -15.94 7.27
CA PHE A 92 11.00 -15.35 6.20
C PHE A 92 9.59 -15.04 6.72
N PHE A 93 9.23 -13.76 6.67
CA PHE A 93 7.97 -13.22 7.19
C PHE A 93 7.26 -12.41 6.11
N MET A 94 5.93 -12.31 6.20
CA MET A 94 5.11 -11.58 5.23
C MET A 94 4.29 -10.50 5.93
N ALA A 95 4.19 -9.35 5.28
CA ALA A 95 3.30 -8.25 5.64
C ALA A 95 2.63 -7.72 4.37
N GLY A 96 1.45 -7.14 4.53
CA GLY A 96 0.58 -6.70 3.45
C GLY A 96 -0.87 -7.04 3.75
N ASP A 97 -1.78 -6.24 3.19
CA ASP A 97 -3.22 -6.40 3.36
C ASP A 97 -3.76 -7.78 2.91
N PHE A 98 -3.09 -8.40 1.93
CA PHE A 98 -3.33 -9.78 1.45
C PHE A 98 -3.04 -10.86 2.50
N THR A 99 -2.17 -10.61 3.46
CA THR A 99 -1.86 -11.57 4.54
C THR A 99 -3.05 -11.76 5.47
N LYS A 100 -3.05 -12.79 6.30
CA LYS A 100 -4.17 -13.17 7.16
C LYS A 100 -4.36 -12.18 8.30
N GLN A 101 -5.43 -11.40 8.20
CA GLN A 101 -5.86 -10.43 9.20
C GLN A 101 -7.35 -10.09 9.01
N LYS A 102 -7.99 -9.49 10.03
CA LYS A 102 -9.45 -9.36 10.15
C LYS A 102 -10.09 -8.18 9.37
N TYR A 103 -9.30 -7.22 8.90
CA TYR A 103 -9.70 -5.94 8.30
C TYR A 103 -9.49 -5.88 6.77
N LEU A 104 -9.97 -6.88 6.01
CA LEU A 104 -10.06 -6.87 4.53
C LEU A 104 -8.78 -6.43 3.78
N ALA A 105 -8.84 -6.28 2.46
CA ALA A 105 -7.78 -5.60 1.71
C ALA A 105 -7.94 -4.08 1.89
N SER A 106 -7.33 -3.51 2.93
CA SER A 106 -7.51 -2.11 3.31
C SER A 106 -6.25 -1.50 3.94
N MET A 107 -6.24 -0.18 4.11
CA MET A 107 -5.18 0.52 4.85
C MET A 107 -5.04 -0.02 6.28
N GLU A 108 -6.16 -0.25 6.97
CA GLU A 108 -6.17 -0.84 8.31
C GLU A 108 -5.61 -2.26 8.31
N GLY A 109 -5.97 -3.05 7.29
CA GLY A 109 -5.45 -4.41 7.10
C GLY A 109 -3.94 -4.42 6.85
N ALA A 110 -3.44 -3.47 6.06
CA ALA A 110 -2.01 -3.29 5.82
C ALA A 110 -1.26 -2.93 7.12
N ILE A 111 -1.76 -1.97 7.89
CA ILE A 111 -1.15 -1.57 9.18
C ILE A 111 -1.14 -2.74 10.16
N LEU A 112 -2.29 -3.39 10.36
CA LEU A 112 -2.40 -4.53 11.26
C LEU A 112 -1.48 -5.68 10.84
N SER A 113 -1.39 -5.97 9.53
CA SER A 113 -0.49 -7.01 9.03
C SER A 113 0.98 -6.71 9.35
N GLY A 114 1.40 -5.45 9.24
CA GLY A 114 2.74 -5.00 9.59
C GLY A 114 3.03 -5.17 11.09
N GLN A 115 2.07 -4.83 11.95
CA GLN A 115 2.18 -5.04 13.39
C GLN A 115 2.29 -6.52 13.75
N LEU A 116 1.48 -7.38 13.12
CA LEU A 116 1.53 -8.83 13.32
C LEU A 116 2.86 -9.42 12.84
N ALA A 117 3.39 -8.95 11.71
CA ALA A 117 4.69 -9.38 11.19
C ALA A 117 5.84 -8.94 12.11
N ALA A 118 5.82 -7.69 12.58
CA ALA A 118 6.80 -7.20 13.55
C ALA A 118 6.77 -8.00 14.86
N LYS A 119 5.58 -8.37 15.34
CA LYS A 119 5.41 -9.24 16.50
C LYS A 119 5.99 -10.64 16.25
N ALA A 120 5.74 -11.23 15.10
CA ALA A 120 6.30 -12.54 14.72
C ALA A 120 7.83 -12.53 14.66
N VAL A 121 8.41 -11.46 14.11
CA VAL A 121 9.87 -11.23 14.08
C VAL A 121 10.42 -11.13 15.50
N ALA A 122 9.79 -10.34 16.38
CA ALA A 122 10.23 -10.15 17.76
C ALA A 122 10.14 -11.41 18.63
N GLN A 123 9.21 -12.32 18.31
CA GLN A 123 9.05 -13.62 18.99
C GLN A 123 10.01 -14.68 18.48
N THR A 124 10.68 -14.44 17.35
CA THR A 124 11.67 -15.36 16.80
C THR A 124 13.01 -15.09 17.46
N ASN A 125 13.72 -16.15 17.87
CA ASN A 125 15.07 -16.01 18.40
C ASN A 125 16.03 -15.65 17.26
N LEU A 126 16.22 -14.36 17.01
CA LEU A 126 17.05 -13.85 15.94
C LEU A 126 18.44 -13.50 16.49
N VAL A 127 19.45 -14.21 16.02
CA VAL A 127 20.85 -13.88 16.26
C VAL A 127 21.28 -12.87 15.20
N ARG A 128 21.64 -11.67 15.66
CA ARG A 128 22.18 -10.63 14.79
C ARG A 128 23.70 -10.71 14.83
N GLU A 129 24.30 -11.21 13.76
CA GLU A 129 25.73 -11.12 13.54
C GLU A 129 26.02 -9.80 12.82
N LYS A 130 26.98 -9.02 13.33
CA LYS A 130 27.51 -7.89 12.57
C LYS A 130 28.12 -8.43 11.28
N SER A 131 27.55 -8.06 10.13
CA SER A 131 28.22 -8.30 8.85
C SER A 131 29.17 -7.14 8.54
N ALA A 132 30.03 -7.32 7.54
CA ALA A 132 30.97 -6.28 7.09
C ALA A 132 30.28 -4.93 6.80
N ASP A 133 31.09 -3.87 6.71
CA ASP A 133 30.62 -2.51 6.40
C ASP A 133 29.63 -2.52 5.21
N TRP A 134 28.53 -1.80 5.35
CA TRP A 134 27.50 -1.70 4.31
C TRP A 134 28.11 -1.29 2.97
N VAL A 135 28.03 -2.19 1.98
CA VAL A 135 28.32 -1.88 0.59
C VAL A 135 26.97 -1.61 -0.10
N PRO A 136 26.67 -0.38 -0.52
CA PRO A 136 25.42 -0.07 -1.19
C PRO A 136 25.24 -0.97 -2.42
N PRO A 137 24.01 -1.46 -2.71
CA PRO A 137 23.74 -2.01 -4.03
C PRO A 137 24.08 -0.95 -5.10
N LEU A 138 24.61 -1.40 -6.25
CA LEU A 138 24.94 -0.54 -7.39
C LEU A 138 23.74 0.38 -7.68
N LYS A 139 23.95 1.69 -7.44
CA LYS A 139 23.00 2.81 -7.49
C LYS A 139 21.58 2.46 -7.94
N ALA A 140 20.67 2.29 -6.97
CA ALA A 140 19.29 2.73 -7.18
C ALA A 140 19.28 4.26 -7.03
N ASP A 141 18.60 4.98 -7.93
CA ASP A 141 18.52 6.45 -7.87
C ASP A 141 18.09 6.91 -6.48
N GLU A 142 18.85 7.84 -5.89
CA GLU A 142 18.59 8.36 -4.55
C GLU A 142 17.22 9.03 -4.51
N ARG A 143 16.29 8.43 -3.75
CA ARG A 143 15.02 9.08 -3.42
C ARG A 143 15.35 10.32 -2.58
N GLN A 144 15.05 11.52 -3.09
CA GLN A 144 15.38 12.78 -2.40
C GLN A 144 14.67 12.84 -1.04
N PHE A 145 15.44 12.69 0.04
CA PHE A 145 14.95 12.76 1.42
C PHE A 145 14.97 14.21 1.91
N ASN A 146 13.81 14.76 2.27
CA ASN A 146 13.72 16.08 2.87
C ASN A 146 14.04 16.02 4.37
N LYS A 147 15.27 16.39 4.72
CA LYS A 147 15.79 16.47 6.10
C LYS A 147 15.02 17.40 7.05
N ASN A 148 14.14 18.26 6.53
CA ASN A 148 13.36 19.20 7.31
C ASN A 148 11.91 18.72 7.58
N SER A 149 11.55 17.49 7.16
CA SER A 149 10.25 16.90 7.50
C SER A 149 10.13 16.73 9.03
N PRO A 150 8.96 16.99 9.64
CA PRO A 150 8.72 16.72 11.07
C PRO A 150 9.09 15.29 11.49
N ASP A 151 8.91 14.33 10.57
CA ASP A 151 9.18 12.90 10.76
C ASP A 151 10.63 12.51 10.43
N ALA A 152 11.47 13.45 9.99
CA ALA A 152 12.84 13.18 9.54
C ALA A 152 13.78 12.70 10.67
N LYS A 153 13.36 12.82 11.94
CA LYS A 153 14.12 12.39 13.12
C LYS A 153 13.71 11.01 13.65
N ASP A 154 12.60 10.44 13.18
CA ASP A 154 12.05 9.19 13.74
C ASP A 154 12.73 7.93 13.21
N PHE A 155 13.57 8.05 12.18
CA PHE A 155 14.33 6.92 11.67
C PHE A 155 15.68 7.39 11.15
N THR A 156 16.72 7.25 11.96
CA THR A 156 18.09 7.18 11.42
C THR A 156 18.33 5.71 11.12
N PRO A 157 18.35 5.26 9.85
CA PRO A 157 18.68 3.87 9.57
C PRO A 157 20.06 3.60 10.12
N ASP A 158 20.20 2.57 10.95
CA ASP A 158 21.52 2.06 11.30
C ASP A 158 22.22 1.69 9.98
N LYS A 159 23.33 2.38 9.69
CA LYS A 159 24.12 2.12 8.47
C LYS A 159 24.90 0.80 8.58
N GLN A 160 24.77 0.07 9.69
CA GLN A 160 25.34 -1.27 9.86
C GLN A 160 24.42 -2.33 9.26
N LEU A 161 24.96 -3.15 8.36
CA LEU A 161 24.30 -4.38 7.93
C LEU A 161 24.46 -5.44 9.01
N TYR A 162 23.33 -6.00 9.43
CA TYR A 162 23.30 -7.18 10.27
C TYR A 162 22.96 -8.39 9.40
N ARG A 163 23.78 -9.43 9.47
CA ARG A 163 23.34 -10.76 9.07
C ARG A 163 22.45 -11.29 10.18
N VAL A 164 21.18 -11.49 9.88
CA VAL A 164 20.23 -12.06 10.83
C VAL A 164 20.10 -13.55 10.54
N THR A 165 20.42 -14.38 11.52
CA THR A 165 20.18 -15.82 11.49
C THR A 165 19.16 -16.18 12.57
N VAL A 166 18.40 -17.26 12.38
CA VAL A 166 17.58 -17.80 13.46
C VAL A 166 18.53 -18.57 14.38
N GLY A 167 18.56 -18.20 15.67
CA GLY A 167 19.28 -18.95 16.69
C GLY A 167 18.78 -20.38 16.80
N LYS A 168 19.54 -21.26 17.46
CA LYS A 168 19.02 -22.59 17.79
C LYS A 168 17.73 -22.43 18.59
N LEU A 169 16.65 -23.03 18.10
CA LEU A 169 15.43 -23.22 18.89
C LEU A 169 15.79 -24.20 20.01
N ASP A 170 15.50 -23.84 21.26
CA ASP A 170 15.56 -24.82 22.35
C ASP A 170 14.57 -25.95 22.02
N GLU A 171 15.03 -27.20 22.06
CA GLU A 171 14.13 -28.34 21.85
C GLU A 171 13.04 -28.29 22.93
N PRO A 172 11.76 -28.47 22.56
CA PRO A 172 10.70 -28.52 23.55
C PRO A 172 11.03 -29.64 24.54
N SER A 173 11.15 -29.31 25.82
CA SER A 173 11.40 -30.28 26.87
C SER A 173 10.26 -31.31 26.85
N GLU A 174 10.56 -32.55 26.46
CA GLU A 174 9.71 -33.70 26.73
C GLU A 174 9.62 -33.89 28.25
N SER A 175 8.69 -33.19 28.89
CA SER A 175 8.31 -33.44 30.27
C SER A 175 6.81 -33.23 30.43
N GLY A 176 6.07 -34.33 30.32
CA GLY A 176 4.63 -34.32 30.52
C GLY A 176 3.94 -35.64 30.24
N SER A 177 4.56 -36.77 30.58
CA SER A 177 3.83 -38.01 30.80
C SER A 177 2.99 -37.88 32.08
N ALA A 178 1.67 -37.86 31.94
CA ALA A 178 0.71 -38.37 32.91
C ALA A 178 -0.58 -38.72 32.18
#